data_AF-H3B9S5-F1
#
_entry.id   AF-H3B9S5-F1
#
_cell.length_a   1.000
_cell.length_b   1.000
_cell.length_c   1.000
_cell.angle_alpha   90.00
_cell.angle_beta   90.00
_cell.angle_gamma   90.00
#
_symmetry.space_group_name_H-M   'P 1'
#
loop_
_entity.id
_entity.type
_entity.pdbx_description
1 polymer ?
#
loop_
_entity_poly.entity_id
_entity_poly.type
_entity_poly.pdbx_seq_one_letter_code
_entity_poly.pdbx_strand_id
1 'polypeptide(L)'
;WSVFYHIGSVPPYYREVYAIVCCKQEDQVQRDVFERLLSRTELPTAIQNQIVEQVEWKDRRLSKLSFYRALALIALSQQGKQPSIKLLENYTQAEFPKPQLGELSELQSLRMQTPQGNPIRLSQTLTELLARDLVQVELIPEKKGLFLKHVEYEVSSQVMGVLYRMKYKWKFHVLCKSLVLPHINQNGGPCSIFVLRFLCSYALVFFPVLQRFKSSVYRRYSDFVVFHELLLLRFPYRMVPALPPKRILKADREFIDTRRRALGRFMNLVARHPFFSEDTLVKNFLTFSGSDVQNKLREFKGSGDEFMTCKIAVHVKKACVATKGTQEVNAIAKPILCVLLNTVTFKNCAVTCTIRTLGNSINRLTWFFSLSAVGSDTTILSSCAPESNSSWTTLKQAMKNLSVEFSLLADKSAQQGKREQDDVVEKLNLFLDLLQSYKDLCERHERGVLHEHQRALQKYSSMKKQMMSVTVQNKEPVSVEQLESRIVQQENAIQTMELRNYFSLYCLHQETQLIHIYLHLTSHILGAFVSSQIQGHKEMSEVWNELRPKLSCLFIGPNGMPSPPLSPQGN
;
A
#
# COMPACT_ATOMS: atom_id res chain seq x y z
N TRP A 1 -26.95 9.87 -26.90
CA TRP A 1 -25.89 10.69 -26.23
C TRP A 1 -26.25 12.20 -26.09
N SER A 2 -27.43 12.68 -26.54
CA SER A 2 -27.74 14.12 -26.66
C SER A 2 -28.68 14.74 -25.58
N VAL A 3 -29.45 13.95 -24.82
CA VAL A 3 -30.62 14.47 -24.07
C VAL A 3 -30.30 15.18 -22.75
N PHE A 4 -29.21 14.81 -22.08
CA PHE A 4 -28.91 15.23 -20.70
C PHE A 4 -27.62 16.06 -20.56
N TYR A 5 -27.08 16.60 -21.66
CA TYR A 5 -25.80 17.34 -21.65
C TYR A 5 -25.87 18.71 -20.95
N HIS A 6 -27.08 19.23 -20.71
CA HIS A 6 -27.27 20.41 -19.89
C HIS A 6 -27.65 19.98 -18.47
N ILE A 7 -26.75 20.19 -17.51
CA ILE A 7 -27.02 20.03 -16.07
C ILE A 7 -28.28 20.83 -15.61
N GLY A 8 -28.75 21.78 -16.42
CA GLY A 8 -29.98 22.55 -16.23
C GLY A 8 -31.31 21.90 -16.65
N SER A 9 -31.34 20.81 -17.44
CA SER A 9 -32.61 20.17 -17.87
C SER A 9 -33.03 18.97 -17.01
N VAL A 10 -32.20 18.58 -16.03
CA VAL A 10 -32.55 17.55 -15.05
C VAL A 10 -33.36 18.18 -13.93
N PRO A 11 -34.58 17.67 -13.66
CA PRO A 11 -35.40 18.20 -12.58
C PRO A 11 -34.68 18.17 -11.23
N PRO A 12 -34.78 19.23 -10.40
CA PRO A 12 -34.20 19.24 -9.05
C PRO A 12 -34.59 18.01 -8.23
N TYR A 13 -35.84 17.58 -8.37
CA TYR A 13 -36.38 16.37 -7.74
C TYR A 13 -35.55 15.11 -8.06
N TYR A 14 -35.03 14.96 -9.28
CA TYR A 14 -34.26 13.77 -9.65
C TYR A 14 -32.91 13.75 -8.93
N ARG A 15 -32.31 14.94 -8.74
CA ARG A 15 -31.07 15.10 -7.98
C ARG A 15 -31.28 14.77 -6.51
N GLU A 16 -32.42 15.18 -5.95
CA GLU A 16 -32.81 14.88 -4.56
C GLU A 16 -33.02 13.37 -4.35
N VAL A 17 -33.81 12.72 -5.22
CA VAL A 17 -34.03 11.27 -5.16
C VAL A 17 -32.70 10.51 -5.29
N TYR A 18 -31.83 10.90 -6.22
CA TYR A 18 -30.50 10.31 -6.33
C TYR A 18 -29.67 10.52 -5.06
N ALA A 19 -29.67 11.71 -4.47
CA ALA A 19 -28.93 12.00 -3.25
C ALA A 19 -29.46 11.22 -2.02
N ILE A 20 -30.75 10.89 -2.00
CA ILE A 20 -31.37 10.08 -0.94
C ILE A 20 -31.01 8.60 -1.11
N VAL A 21 -31.08 8.09 -2.34
CA VAL A 21 -30.95 6.65 -2.63
C VAL A 21 -29.47 6.23 -2.73
N CYS A 22 -28.60 7.10 -3.24
CA CYS A 22 -27.18 6.86 -3.45
C CYS A 22 -26.33 7.13 -2.19
N CYS A 23 -25.26 6.34 -1.97
CA CYS A 23 -24.34 6.52 -0.85
C CYS A 23 -23.32 7.62 -1.19
N LYS A 24 -22.96 8.49 -0.23
CA LYS A 24 -21.95 9.56 -0.46
C LYS A 24 -20.55 9.06 -0.86
N GLN A 25 -20.28 7.75 -0.73
CA GLN A 25 -19.01 7.11 -1.03
C GLN A 25 -18.98 6.38 -2.38
N GLU A 26 -20.14 6.05 -2.96
CA GLU A 26 -20.25 5.37 -4.25
C GLU A 26 -21.14 6.21 -5.17
N ASP A 27 -20.61 6.79 -6.24
CA ASP A 27 -21.39 7.62 -7.20
C ASP A 27 -22.22 6.77 -8.18
N GLN A 28 -22.85 5.70 -7.67
CA GLN A 28 -23.64 4.71 -8.40
C GLN A 28 -24.77 4.14 -7.53
N VAL A 29 -25.83 3.61 -8.16
CA VAL A 29 -26.98 2.98 -7.49
C VAL A 29 -27.01 1.49 -7.79
N GLN A 30 -27.11 0.62 -6.77
CA GLN A 30 -27.19 -0.83 -6.96
C GLN A 30 -28.54 -1.26 -7.57
N ARG A 31 -28.53 -2.35 -8.35
CA ARG A 31 -29.73 -2.92 -8.99
C ARG A 31 -30.86 -3.21 -7.99
N ASP A 32 -30.57 -3.87 -6.88
CA ASP A 32 -31.57 -4.25 -5.88
C ASP A 32 -32.23 -3.04 -5.21
N VAL A 33 -31.52 -1.91 -5.16
CA VAL A 33 -32.05 -0.64 -4.64
C VAL A 33 -32.96 0.01 -5.67
N PHE A 34 -32.58 -0.03 -6.94
CA PHE A 34 -33.41 0.48 -8.04
C PHE A 34 -34.67 -0.36 -8.25
N GLU A 35 -34.60 -1.69 -8.16
CA GLU A 35 -35.76 -2.58 -8.27
C GLU A 35 -36.77 -2.35 -7.12
N ARG A 36 -36.28 -2.10 -5.89
CA ARG A 36 -37.15 -1.69 -4.76
C ARG A 36 -37.73 -0.29 -4.91
N LEU A 37 -37.07 0.60 -5.65
CA LEU A 37 -37.64 1.90 -6.02
C LEU A 37 -38.75 1.72 -7.06
N LEU A 38 -38.51 0.87 -8.08
CA LEU A 38 -39.50 0.57 -9.12
C LEU A 38 -40.76 -0.08 -8.55
N SER A 39 -40.65 -0.97 -7.57
CA SER A 39 -41.81 -1.59 -6.94
C SER A 39 -42.74 -0.60 -6.22
N ARG A 40 -42.27 0.63 -5.95
CA ARG A 40 -43.08 1.72 -5.38
C ARG A 40 -43.76 2.63 -6.42
N THR A 41 -43.50 2.43 -7.71
CA THR A 41 -44.00 3.32 -8.79
C THR A 41 -45.42 3.01 -9.24
N GLU A 42 -46.06 1.98 -8.65
CA GLU A 42 -47.38 1.45 -9.02
C GLU A 42 -47.51 1.03 -10.51
N LEU A 43 -46.40 0.94 -11.24
CA LEU A 43 -46.38 0.48 -12.63
C LEU A 43 -46.55 -1.04 -12.72
N PRO A 44 -47.20 -1.58 -13.78
CA PRO A 44 -47.26 -3.03 -14.00
C PRO A 44 -45.86 -3.66 -14.12
N THR A 45 -45.67 -4.87 -13.60
CA THR A 45 -44.36 -5.57 -13.60
C THR A 45 -43.76 -5.70 -15.00
N ALA A 46 -44.59 -5.86 -16.04
CA ALA A 46 -44.13 -5.89 -17.44
C ALA A 46 -43.43 -4.58 -17.85
N ILE A 47 -43.98 -3.43 -17.46
CA ILE A 47 -43.40 -2.11 -17.73
C ILE A 47 -42.15 -1.87 -16.88
N GLN A 48 -42.15 -2.31 -15.61
CA GLN A 48 -40.96 -2.23 -14.76
C GLN A 48 -39.77 -2.99 -15.36
N ASN A 49 -40.00 -4.21 -15.85
CA ASN A 49 -38.96 -5.02 -16.51
C ASN A 49 -38.44 -4.35 -17.79
N GLN A 50 -39.33 -3.78 -18.61
CA GLN A 50 -38.94 -3.02 -19.79
C GLN A 50 -38.07 -1.80 -19.42
N ILE A 51 -38.40 -1.07 -18.34
CA ILE A 51 -37.58 0.05 -17.88
C ILE A 51 -36.18 -0.43 -17.46
N VAL A 52 -36.07 -1.55 -16.74
CA VAL A 52 -34.78 -2.14 -16.34
C VAL A 52 -33.92 -2.49 -17.55
N GLU A 53 -34.53 -3.03 -18.61
CA GLU A 53 -33.83 -3.39 -19.86
C GLU A 53 -33.38 -2.17 -20.68
N GLN A 54 -34.12 -1.06 -20.61
CA GLN A 54 -33.84 0.18 -21.36
C GLN A 54 -32.74 1.05 -20.73
N VAL A 55 -32.21 0.68 -19.56
CA VAL A 55 -31.21 1.48 -18.83
C VAL A 55 -29.84 0.80 -18.88
N GLU A 56 -28.77 1.57 -19.05
CA GLU A 56 -27.40 1.06 -19.11
C GLU A 56 -26.87 0.65 -17.73
N TRP A 57 -26.42 -0.60 -17.61
CA TRP A 57 -25.84 -1.19 -16.40
C TRP A 57 -24.33 -1.43 -16.53
N LYS A 58 -23.58 -1.21 -15.44
CA LYS A 58 -22.18 -1.63 -15.31
C LYS A 58 -22.01 -2.39 -13.99
N ASP A 59 -21.58 -3.65 -14.02
CA ASP A 59 -21.39 -4.49 -12.83
C ASP A 59 -22.60 -4.51 -11.86
N ARG A 60 -23.83 -4.62 -12.42
CA ARG A 60 -25.11 -4.53 -11.67
C ARG A 60 -25.34 -3.19 -10.93
N ARG A 61 -24.69 -2.12 -11.38
CA ARG A 61 -24.82 -0.76 -10.85
C ARG A 61 -25.24 0.22 -11.94
N LEU A 62 -26.04 1.22 -11.55
CA LEU A 62 -26.49 2.32 -12.39
C LEU A 62 -25.60 3.54 -12.14
N SER A 63 -25.10 4.13 -13.24
CA SER A 63 -24.48 5.45 -13.17
C SER A 63 -25.51 6.52 -12.81
N LYS A 64 -25.06 7.65 -12.29
CA LYS A 64 -25.89 8.83 -12.03
C LYS A 64 -26.77 9.23 -13.21
N LEU A 65 -26.20 9.20 -14.42
CA LEU A 65 -26.90 9.54 -15.65
C LEU A 65 -27.93 8.47 -16.04
N SER A 66 -27.56 7.20 -15.93
CA SER A 66 -28.46 6.06 -16.17
C SER A 66 -29.65 6.10 -15.22
N PHE A 67 -29.43 6.48 -13.96
CA PHE A 67 -30.47 6.63 -12.96
C PHE A 67 -31.46 7.77 -13.30
N TYR A 68 -30.96 8.92 -13.77
CA TYR A 68 -31.85 10.01 -14.23
C TYR A 68 -32.69 9.62 -15.44
N ARG A 69 -32.11 8.87 -16.39
CA ARG A 69 -32.88 8.29 -17.51
C ARG A 69 -33.98 7.37 -17.01
N ALA A 70 -33.66 6.54 -16.02
CA ALA A 70 -34.61 5.62 -15.43
C ALA A 70 -35.80 6.36 -14.78
N LEU A 71 -35.53 7.43 -14.00
CA LEU A 71 -36.58 8.28 -13.41
C LEU A 71 -37.46 8.94 -14.48
N ALA A 72 -36.87 9.40 -15.58
CA ALA A 72 -37.63 9.97 -16.70
C ALA A 72 -38.53 8.93 -17.37
N LEU A 73 -38.04 7.71 -17.58
CA LEU A 73 -38.83 6.61 -18.14
C LEU A 73 -39.97 6.19 -17.21
N ILE A 74 -39.74 6.15 -15.90
CA ILE A 74 -40.79 5.91 -14.90
C ILE A 74 -41.89 6.96 -15.03
N ALA A 75 -41.52 8.25 -15.03
CA ALA A 75 -42.48 9.35 -15.11
C ALA A 75 -43.31 9.32 -16.41
N LEU A 76 -42.67 9.02 -17.54
CA LEU A 76 -43.36 8.89 -18.82
C LEU A 76 -44.26 7.65 -18.88
N SER A 77 -43.84 6.55 -18.24
CA SER A 77 -44.64 5.32 -18.15
C SER A 77 -45.87 5.49 -17.28
N GLN A 78 -45.77 6.29 -16.21
CA GLN A 78 -46.92 6.67 -15.37
C GLN A 78 -47.94 7.53 -16.13
N GLN A 79 -47.51 8.23 -17.19
CA GLN A 79 -48.39 8.94 -18.13
C GLN A 79 -48.96 8.03 -19.25
N GLY A 80 -48.73 6.72 -19.18
CA GLY A 80 -49.23 5.75 -20.17
C GLY A 80 -48.36 5.60 -21.42
N LYS A 81 -47.15 6.16 -21.46
CA LYS A 81 -46.22 6.01 -22.60
C LYS A 81 -45.38 4.74 -22.45
N GLN A 82 -45.13 4.03 -23.55
CA GLN A 82 -44.28 2.84 -23.54
C GLN A 82 -42.80 3.20 -23.28
N PRO A 83 -42.10 2.56 -22.34
CA PRO A 83 -40.73 2.90 -22.00
C PRO A 83 -39.77 2.59 -23.17
N SER A 84 -39.17 3.62 -23.75
CA SER A 84 -38.10 3.44 -24.74
C SER A 84 -37.10 4.60 -24.69
N ILE A 85 -35.82 4.32 -24.96
CA ILE A 85 -34.78 5.36 -25.00
C ILE A 85 -35.09 6.42 -26.08
N LYS A 86 -35.65 5.99 -27.23
CA LYS A 86 -36.06 6.90 -28.32
C LYS A 86 -37.11 7.92 -27.88
N LEU A 87 -37.93 7.59 -26.88
CA LEU A 87 -38.91 8.50 -26.28
C LEU A 87 -38.25 9.64 -25.50
N LEU A 88 -37.10 9.38 -24.87
CA LEU A 88 -36.30 10.42 -24.22
C LEU A 88 -35.59 11.31 -25.24
N GLU A 89 -35.13 10.72 -26.35
CA GLU A 89 -34.44 11.45 -27.43
C GLU A 89 -35.36 12.40 -28.20
N ASN A 90 -36.64 12.05 -28.32
CA ASN A 90 -37.65 12.84 -29.03
C ASN A 90 -38.49 13.74 -28.08
N TYR A 91 -38.09 13.87 -26.81
CA TYR A 91 -38.83 14.67 -25.84
C TYR A 91 -38.58 16.17 -26.05
N THR A 92 -39.60 16.92 -26.45
CA THR A 92 -39.48 18.32 -26.89
C THR A 92 -39.81 19.35 -25.81
N GLN A 93 -40.27 18.94 -24.63
CA GLN A 93 -40.61 19.86 -23.54
C GLN A 93 -39.37 20.28 -22.75
N ALA A 94 -39.43 21.46 -22.13
CA ALA A 94 -38.30 22.08 -21.44
C ALA A 94 -37.77 21.28 -20.23
N GLU A 95 -38.63 20.47 -19.59
CA GLU A 95 -38.27 19.69 -18.41
C GLU A 95 -38.97 18.32 -18.40
N PHE A 96 -38.29 17.29 -17.89
CA PHE A 96 -38.85 15.94 -17.76
C PHE A 96 -39.92 15.87 -16.65
N PRO A 97 -40.95 15.03 -16.81
CA PRO A 97 -42.03 14.97 -15.84
C PRO A 97 -41.58 14.37 -14.51
N LYS A 98 -42.25 14.76 -13.42
CA LYS A 98 -41.96 14.24 -12.08
C LYS A 98 -42.58 12.83 -11.91
N PRO A 99 -41.80 11.79 -11.58
CA PRO A 99 -42.36 10.49 -11.26
C PRO A 99 -43.04 10.51 -9.89
N GLN A 100 -44.11 9.73 -9.75
CA GLN A 100 -44.79 9.48 -8.49
C GLN A 100 -44.06 8.36 -7.74
N LEU A 101 -43.33 8.70 -6.68
CA LEU A 101 -42.47 7.78 -5.90
C LEU A 101 -42.85 7.74 -4.40
N GLY A 102 -43.95 8.37 -4.01
CA GLY A 102 -44.31 8.62 -2.60
C GLY A 102 -43.55 9.78 -1.97
N GLU A 103 -43.62 9.88 -0.64
CA GLU A 103 -42.96 10.91 0.16
C GLU A 103 -41.43 10.74 0.20
N LEU A 104 -40.66 11.82 0.07
CA LEU A 104 -39.20 11.78 0.06
C LEU A 104 -38.62 11.19 1.36
N SER A 105 -39.32 11.38 2.49
CA SER A 105 -38.96 10.81 3.80
C SER A 105 -39.01 9.29 3.79
N GLU A 106 -39.93 8.69 3.04
CA GLU A 106 -40.09 7.23 2.95
C GLU A 106 -39.06 6.59 2.02
N LEU A 107 -38.48 7.36 1.09
CA LEU A 107 -37.38 6.90 0.23
C LEU A 107 -36.07 6.70 1.02
N GLN A 108 -35.97 7.23 2.24
CA GLN A 108 -34.83 6.98 3.12
C GLN A 108 -34.68 5.50 3.51
N SER A 109 -35.78 4.74 3.53
CA SER A 109 -35.72 3.28 3.78
C SER A 109 -35.15 2.49 2.60
N LEU A 110 -35.18 3.07 1.39
CA LEU A 110 -34.61 2.53 0.17
C LEU A 110 -33.16 2.93 -0.06
N ARG A 111 -32.66 3.91 0.71
CA ARG A 111 -31.25 4.30 0.70
C ARG A 111 -30.41 3.04 0.73
N MET A 112 -29.32 3.01 -0.05
CA MET A 112 -28.32 1.95 0.07
C MET A 112 -27.89 1.90 1.54
N GLN A 113 -28.54 1.02 2.31
CA GLN A 113 -27.90 0.38 3.42
C GLN A 113 -26.79 -0.35 2.69
N THR A 114 -25.55 0.09 2.92
CA THR A 114 -24.41 -0.82 2.77
C THR A 114 -24.94 -2.18 3.19
N PRO A 115 -24.78 -3.28 2.41
CA PRO A 115 -24.83 -4.57 3.09
C PRO A 115 -24.00 -4.33 4.33
N GLN A 116 -24.59 -4.53 5.52
CA GLN A 116 -23.79 -4.49 6.72
C GLN A 116 -22.86 -5.71 6.61
N GLY A 117 -21.90 -5.66 5.68
CA GLY A 117 -20.60 -6.20 5.89
C GLY A 117 -20.25 -5.67 7.24
N ASN A 118 -20.13 -6.62 8.17
CA ASN A 118 -19.77 -6.41 9.55
C ASN A 118 -18.91 -5.14 9.62
N PRO A 119 -19.24 -4.08 10.39
CA PRO A 119 -18.44 -2.84 10.44
C PRO A 119 -16.96 -3.09 10.80
N ILE A 120 -16.71 -4.31 11.24
CA ILE A 120 -15.47 -4.98 11.56
C ILE A 120 -14.67 -5.42 10.30
N ARG A 121 -15.31 -5.82 9.19
CA ARG A 121 -14.68 -6.50 8.05
C ARG A 121 -14.00 -5.53 7.07
N LEU A 122 -12.72 -5.76 6.79
CA LEU A 122 -11.99 -5.04 5.75
C LEU A 122 -12.21 -5.73 4.40
N SER A 123 -12.92 -5.08 3.48
CA SER A 123 -13.12 -5.55 2.10
C SER A 123 -11.98 -5.08 1.20
N GLN A 124 -10.76 -5.55 1.45
CA GLN A 124 -9.58 -5.18 0.66
C GLN A 124 -8.77 -6.41 0.26
N THR A 125 -8.17 -6.34 -0.93
CA THR A 125 -7.25 -7.37 -1.43
C THR A 125 -5.80 -6.94 -1.23
N LEU A 126 -4.87 -7.90 -1.27
CA LEU A 126 -3.44 -7.59 -1.19
C LEU A 126 -3.02 -6.66 -2.34
N THR A 127 -3.54 -6.89 -3.55
CA THR A 127 -3.24 -6.06 -4.73
C THR A 127 -3.69 -4.62 -4.53
N GLU A 128 -4.88 -4.39 -3.96
CA GLU A 128 -5.36 -3.04 -3.65
C GLU A 128 -4.50 -2.35 -2.61
N LEU A 129 -4.11 -3.05 -1.53
CA LEU A 129 -3.23 -2.51 -0.49
C LEU A 129 -1.87 -2.11 -1.06
N LEU A 130 -1.25 -2.97 -1.88
CA LEU A 130 0.03 -2.68 -2.53
C LEU A 130 -0.07 -1.53 -3.54
N ALA A 131 -1.23 -1.35 -4.18
CA ALA A 131 -1.48 -0.29 -5.15
C ALA A 131 -1.80 1.09 -4.54
N ARG A 132 -2.03 1.17 -3.22
CA ARG A 132 -2.35 2.43 -2.52
C ARG A 132 -1.26 3.49 -2.67
N ASP A 133 0.00 3.09 -2.47
CA ASP A 133 1.15 3.94 -2.71
C ASP A 133 2.43 3.10 -2.88
N LEU A 134 3.41 3.69 -3.54
CA LEU A 134 4.78 3.20 -3.59
C LEU A 134 5.69 4.35 -3.22
N VAL A 135 6.23 4.30 -2.00
CA VAL A 135 7.15 5.32 -1.49
C VAL A 135 8.58 4.87 -1.74
N GLN A 136 9.37 5.68 -2.44
CA GLN A 136 10.79 5.44 -2.64
C GLN A 136 11.60 6.29 -1.65
N VAL A 137 12.64 5.68 -1.08
CA VAL A 137 13.57 6.36 -0.16
C VAL A 137 14.98 6.19 -0.71
N GLU A 138 15.56 7.29 -1.15
CA GLU A 138 16.88 7.35 -1.77
C GLU A 138 17.85 8.16 -0.92
N LEU A 139 19.13 7.79 -0.94
CA LEU A 139 20.19 8.51 -0.24
C LEU A 139 20.65 9.67 -1.12
N ILE A 140 20.64 10.90 -0.59
CA ILE A 140 21.21 12.03 -1.33
C ILE A 140 22.74 11.98 -1.24
N PRO A 141 23.46 11.95 -2.39
CA PRO A 141 24.91 11.93 -2.39
C PRO A 141 25.47 13.26 -1.86
N GLU A 142 26.52 13.19 -1.04
CA GLU A 142 27.28 14.35 -0.62
C GLU A 142 27.93 15.00 -1.86
N LYS A 143 27.54 16.24 -2.19
CA LYS A 143 28.20 16.99 -3.26
C LYS A 143 29.63 17.33 -2.82
N LYS A 144 30.62 17.06 -3.67
CA LYS A 144 32.03 17.45 -3.43
C LYS A 144 32.09 18.92 -3.00
N GLY A 145 32.56 19.18 -1.78
CA GLY A 145 32.70 20.53 -1.20
C GLY A 145 31.62 20.97 -0.20
N LEU A 146 30.48 20.27 -0.10
CA LEU A 146 29.47 20.51 0.96
C LEU A 146 29.47 19.34 1.95
N PHE A 147 30.04 19.56 3.14
CA PHE A 147 29.88 18.65 4.26
C PHE A 147 28.43 18.72 4.76
N LEU A 148 27.62 17.71 4.44
CA LEU A 148 26.30 17.56 5.05
C LEU A 148 26.51 17.14 6.52
N LYS A 149 26.09 18.00 7.47
CA LYS A 149 26.15 17.66 8.91
C LYS A 149 25.34 16.40 9.26
N HIS A 150 24.36 16.06 8.44
CA HIS A 150 23.45 14.93 8.64
C HIS A 150 23.16 14.21 7.33
N VAL A 151 22.92 12.90 7.40
CA VAL A 151 22.44 12.11 6.26
C VAL A 151 21.01 12.53 5.93
N GLU A 152 20.79 12.95 4.68
CA GLU A 152 19.49 13.32 4.14
C GLU A 152 19.00 12.27 3.13
N TYR A 153 17.69 12.04 3.16
CA TYR A 153 16.99 11.10 2.31
C TYR A 153 15.99 11.85 1.44
N GLU A 154 15.93 11.49 0.17
CA GLU A 154 14.82 11.86 -0.71
C GLU A 154 13.70 10.84 -0.53
N VAL A 155 12.52 11.32 -0.11
CA VAL A 155 11.32 10.52 0.09
C VAL A 155 10.32 10.93 -0.99
N SER A 156 10.02 10.03 -1.91
CA SER A 156 9.08 10.29 -3.00
C SER A 156 7.88 9.36 -2.95
N SER A 157 6.68 9.93 -2.94
CA SER A 157 5.42 9.20 -3.04
C SER A 157 4.97 9.21 -4.49
N GLN A 158 4.43 8.08 -4.96
CA GLN A 158 3.86 8.02 -6.30
C GLN A 158 2.42 8.54 -6.34
N VAL A 159 1.72 8.59 -5.20
CA VAL A 159 0.29 8.91 -5.14
C VAL A 159 0.00 10.24 -4.44
N MET A 160 0.71 10.53 -3.35
CA MET A 160 0.50 11.74 -2.57
C MET A 160 1.29 12.90 -3.17
N GLY A 161 0.59 13.89 -3.73
CA GLY A 161 1.21 15.12 -4.20
C GLY A 161 0.32 16.32 -4.00
N VAL A 162 0.94 17.50 -3.87
CA VAL A 162 0.21 18.76 -3.73
C VAL A 162 -0.23 19.20 -5.12
N LEU A 163 -1.52 19.50 -5.28
CA LEU A 163 -2.00 20.38 -6.34
C LEU A 163 -1.34 21.74 -6.09
N TYR A 164 -0.19 21.99 -6.71
CA TYR A 164 0.09 23.37 -7.09
C TYR A 164 -1.10 23.77 -7.95
N ARG A 165 -1.99 24.59 -7.39
CA ARG A 165 -2.92 25.42 -8.16
C ARG A 165 -2.03 26.23 -9.08
N MET A 166 -1.72 25.67 -10.25
CA MET A 166 -0.66 26.16 -11.11
C MET A 166 -0.91 27.65 -11.34
N LYS A 167 0.04 28.48 -10.89
CA LYS A 167 0.25 29.87 -11.35
C LYS A 167 0.57 29.94 -12.86
N TYR A 168 0.25 28.89 -13.63
CA TYR A 168 0.48 28.75 -15.06
C TYR A 168 -0.84 28.58 -15.80
N LYS A 169 -1.80 29.45 -15.52
CA LYS A 169 -2.98 29.66 -16.37
C LYS A 169 -2.56 29.87 -17.85
N TRP A 170 -1.37 30.42 -18.08
CA TRP A 170 -0.77 30.65 -19.40
C TRP A 170 -0.21 29.38 -20.08
N LYS A 171 0.52 28.49 -19.40
CA LYS A 171 1.11 27.31 -20.07
C LYS A 171 0.06 26.27 -20.49
N PHE A 172 -1.02 26.11 -19.71
CA PHE A 172 -2.12 25.23 -20.12
C PHE A 172 -2.89 25.80 -21.32
N HIS A 173 -3.05 27.13 -21.38
CA HIS A 173 -3.64 27.81 -22.53
C HIS A 173 -2.78 27.67 -23.80
N VAL A 174 -1.45 27.70 -23.66
CA VAL A 174 -0.49 27.45 -24.75
C VAL A 174 -0.55 25.97 -25.19
N LEU A 175 -0.60 25.02 -24.26
CA LEU A 175 -0.67 23.59 -24.60
C LEU A 175 -1.98 23.21 -25.32
N CYS A 176 -3.12 23.76 -24.88
CA CYS A 176 -4.40 23.59 -25.58
C CYS A 176 -4.37 24.26 -26.97
N LYS A 177 -3.72 25.42 -27.12
CA LYS A 177 -3.51 26.05 -28.43
C LYS A 177 -2.58 25.24 -29.35
N SER A 178 -1.61 24.51 -28.83
CA SER A 178 -0.68 23.74 -29.66
C SER A 178 -1.16 22.34 -30.02
N LEU A 179 -1.98 21.70 -29.18
CA LEU A 179 -2.43 20.31 -29.37
C LEU A 179 -3.84 20.20 -29.95
N VAL A 180 -4.74 21.14 -29.66
CA VAL A 180 -6.17 21.04 -30.02
C VAL A 180 -6.52 21.88 -31.24
N LEU A 181 -5.95 23.07 -31.39
CA LEU A 181 -6.20 23.93 -32.55
C LEU A 181 -5.83 23.30 -33.90
N PRO A 182 -4.70 22.57 -34.05
CA PRO A 182 -4.32 22.00 -35.34
C PRO A 182 -5.29 20.92 -35.85
N HIS A 183 -5.96 20.20 -34.95
CA HIS A 183 -6.93 19.16 -35.32
C HIS A 183 -8.34 19.70 -35.62
N ILE A 184 -8.73 20.85 -35.06
CA ILE A 184 -10.03 21.44 -35.40
C ILE A 184 -9.95 22.27 -36.70
N ASN A 185 -8.77 22.77 -37.05
CA ASN A 185 -8.56 23.54 -38.27
C ASN A 185 -8.58 22.72 -39.57
N GLN A 186 -8.70 21.38 -39.49
CA GLN A 186 -8.86 20.52 -40.68
C GLN A 186 -10.29 20.51 -41.23
N ASN A 187 -11.28 21.03 -40.49
CA ASN A 187 -12.70 21.03 -40.90
C ASN A 187 -13.31 22.43 -41.13
N GLY A 188 -12.47 23.47 -41.32
CA GLY A 188 -12.88 24.71 -42.01
C GLY A 188 -13.94 25.61 -41.35
N GLY A 189 -14.13 25.57 -40.02
CA GLY A 189 -15.06 26.46 -39.31
C GLY A 189 -14.40 27.29 -38.20
N PRO A 190 -14.82 28.55 -37.95
CA PRO A 190 -14.28 29.34 -36.85
C PRO A 190 -14.64 28.71 -35.50
N CYS A 191 -13.62 28.22 -34.77
CA CYS A 191 -13.79 27.81 -33.39
C CYS A 191 -14.15 29.01 -32.51
N SER A 192 -15.42 29.14 -32.14
CA SER A 192 -15.84 30.14 -31.16
C SER A 192 -15.05 29.99 -29.86
N ILE A 193 -14.64 31.11 -29.28
CA ILE A 193 -13.98 31.22 -27.96
C ILE A 193 -14.72 30.44 -26.86
N PHE A 194 -16.03 30.22 -27.04
CA PHE A 194 -16.86 29.38 -26.19
C PHE A 194 -16.46 27.90 -26.20
N VAL A 195 -16.10 27.32 -27.35
CA VAL A 195 -15.72 25.90 -27.46
C VAL A 195 -14.38 25.64 -26.77
N LEU A 196 -13.42 26.57 -26.90
CA LEU A 196 -12.14 26.54 -26.19
C LEU A 196 -12.32 26.68 -24.67
N ARG A 197 -13.22 27.57 -24.22
CA ARG A 197 -13.59 27.68 -22.79
C ARG A 197 -14.27 26.40 -22.28
N PHE A 198 -15.13 25.79 -23.09
CA PHE A 198 -15.85 24.57 -22.73
C PHE A 198 -14.90 23.38 -22.60
N LEU A 199 -13.98 23.19 -23.55
CA LEU A 199 -12.95 22.14 -23.49
C LEU A 199 -11.96 22.34 -22.33
N CYS A 200 -11.54 23.57 -22.03
CA CYS A 200 -10.74 23.86 -20.83
C CYS A 200 -11.50 23.59 -19.53
N SER A 201 -12.80 23.90 -19.48
CA SER A 201 -13.64 23.62 -18.30
C SER A 201 -13.87 22.11 -18.14
N TYR A 202 -14.08 21.38 -19.23
CA TYR A 202 -14.19 19.92 -19.22
C TYR A 202 -12.87 19.26 -18.81
N ALA A 203 -11.73 19.74 -19.30
CA ALA A 203 -10.42 19.27 -18.90
C ALA A 203 -10.15 19.52 -17.41
N LEU A 204 -10.56 20.67 -16.85
CA LEU A 204 -10.45 20.94 -15.40
C LEU A 204 -11.37 20.07 -14.53
N VAL A 205 -12.48 19.58 -15.08
CA VAL A 205 -13.44 18.70 -14.38
C VAL A 205 -13.09 17.22 -14.53
N PHE A 206 -12.42 16.81 -15.63
CA PHE A 206 -12.02 15.41 -15.88
C PHE A 206 -10.56 15.08 -15.52
N PHE A 207 -9.67 16.07 -15.38
CA PHE A 207 -8.30 15.83 -14.90
C PHE A 207 -8.13 15.38 -13.43
N PRO A 208 -9.09 15.45 -12.49
CA PRO A 208 -8.86 14.90 -11.16
C PRO A 208 -8.86 13.36 -11.13
N VAL A 209 -9.23 12.68 -12.20
CA VAL A 209 -9.49 11.23 -12.15
C VAL A 209 -8.26 10.35 -12.37
N LEU A 210 -7.12 10.83 -12.90
CA LEU A 210 -6.00 9.92 -13.21
C LEU A 210 -4.60 10.57 -13.33
N GLN A 211 -4.29 11.59 -12.52
CA GLN A 211 -2.89 11.97 -12.30
C GLN A 211 -2.49 11.63 -10.87
N ARG A 212 -1.87 10.45 -10.71
CA ARG A 212 -1.08 10.11 -9.52
C ARG A 212 -0.02 11.22 -9.35
N PHE A 213 -0.20 12.09 -8.37
CA PHE A 213 0.68 13.23 -8.17
C PHE A 213 1.92 12.76 -7.42
N LYS A 214 3.08 12.83 -8.07
CA LYS A 214 4.35 12.52 -7.43
C LYS A 214 4.76 13.68 -6.53
N SER A 215 4.97 13.43 -5.24
CA SER A 215 5.75 14.34 -4.38
C SER A 215 7.16 13.81 -4.23
N SER A 216 8.11 14.72 -4.04
CA SER A 216 9.42 14.40 -3.52
C SER A 216 9.80 15.43 -2.45
N VAL A 217 10.22 14.94 -1.29
CA VAL A 217 10.58 15.76 -0.13
C VAL A 217 11.86 15.25 0.51
N TYR A 218 12.63 16.16 1.09
CA TYR A 218 13.86 15.80 1.81
C TYR A 218 13.58 15.60 3.30
N ARG A 219 14.06 14.49 3.85
CA ARG A 219 13.88 14.10 5.26
C ARG A 219 15.18 13.59 5.86
N ARG A 220 15.41 13.89 7.13
CA ARG A 220 16.50 13.31 7.95
C ARG A 220 15.95 12.20 8.82
N TYR A 221 16.82 11.29 9.28
CA TYR A 221 16.42 10.23 10.22
C TYR A 221 15.72 10.79 11.47
N SER A 222 16.14 11.94 12.00
CA SER A 222 15.48 12.60 13.13
C SER A 222 14.03 12.99 12.85
N ASP A 223 13.69 13.32 11.60
CA ASP A 223 12.33 13.70 11.20
C ASP A 223 11.42 12.45 11.23
N PHE A 224 11.95 11.30 10.81
CA PHE A 224 11.25 10.02 10.94
C PHE A 224 10.99 9.66 12.41
N VAL A 225 11.93 9.93 13.31
CA VAL A 225 11.74 9.68 14.76
C VAL A 225 10.57 10.49 15.30
N VAL A 226 10.52 11.79 15.03
CA VAL A 226 9.40 12.65 15.46
C VAL A 226 8.09 12.20 14.82
N PHE A 227 8.11 11.85 13.53
CA PHE A 227 6.93 11.34 12.82
C PHE A 227 6.41 10.03 13.41
N HIS A 228 7.29 9.08 13.73
CA HIS A 228 6.95 7.80 14.36
C HIS A 228 6.36 7.99 15.77
N GLU A 229 6.94 8.87 16.59
CA GLU A 229 6.38 9.22 17.91
C GLU A 229 4.95 9.76 17.78
N LEU A 230 4.70 10.63 16.80
CA LEU A 230 3.37 11.18 16.55
C LEU A 230 2.39 10.13 16.01
N LEU A 231 2.85 9.20 15.18
CA LEU A 231 2.03 8.08 14.73
C LEU A 231 1.57 7.22 15.91
N LEU A 232 2.46 6.91 16.85
CA LEU A 232 2.11 6.15 18.06
C LEU A 232 1.11 6.89 18.96
N LEU A 233 1.26 8.21 19.10
CA LEU A 233 0.32 9.04 19.86
C LEU A 233 -1.05 9.13 19.18
N ARG A 234 -1.06 9.26 17.85
CA ARG A 234 -2.29 9.39 17.04
C ARG A 234 -3.03 8.06 16.91
N PHE A 235 -2.31 6.95 16.78
CA PHE A 235 -2.85 5.62 16.49
C PHE A 235 -2.38 4.55 17.50
N PRO A 236 -2.80 4.66 18.78
CA PRO A 236 -2.34 3.74 19.83
C PRO A 236 -2.74 2.28 19.60
N TYR A 237 -3.83 2.04 18.85
CA TYR A 237 -4.44 0.72 18.64
C TYR A 237 -4.20 0.16 17.22
N ARG A 238 -3.22 0.68 16.49
CA ARG A 238 -2.88 0.24 15.12
C ARG A 238 -1.47 -0.30 15.01
N MET A 239 -1.19 -1.05 13.93
CA MET A 239 0.14 -1.60 13.62
C MET A 239 1.09 -0.52 13.10
N VAL A 240 1.71 0.24 14.01
CA VAL A 240 2.78 1.19 13.67
C VAL A 240 4.11 0.43 13.54
N PRO A 241 4.77 0.41 12.36
CA PRO A 241 6.04 -0.29 12.17
C PRO A 241 7.19 0.37 12.91
N ALA A 242 8.14 -0.44 13.40
CA ALA A 242 9.31 0.08 14.10
C ALA A 242 10.29 0.79 13.14
N LEU A 243 11.00 1.80 13.65
CA LEU A 243 12.09 2.43 12.92
C LEU A 243 13.39 1.61 13.05
N PRO A 244 14.27 1.66 12.03
CA PRO A 244 15.61 1.09 12.16
C PRO A 244 16.38 1.78 13.31
N PRO A 245 17.36 1.11 13.95
CA PRO A 245 17.99 1.62 15.16
C PRO A 245 18.69 2.98 14.97
N LYS A 246 18.60 3.82 16.02
CA LYS A 246 19.40 5.03 16.17
C LYS A 246 20.85 4.60 16.42
N ARG A 247 21.76 5.06 15.56
CA ARG A 247 23.16 4.62 15.54
C ARG A 247 23.89 5.06 16.82
N ILE A 248 24.78 4.22 17.35
CA ILE A 248 25.60 4.52 18.55
C ILE A 248 27.08 4.81 18.20
N LEU A 249 27.62 4.34 17.05
CA LEU A 249 29.02 4.55 16.59
C LEU A 249 29.10 4.90 15.09
N LYS A 250 30.27 5.23 14.49
CA LYS A 250 30.42 5.69 13.07
C LYS A 250 29.60 4.84 12.07
N ALA A 251 28.89 5.48 11.13
CA ALA A 251 28.24 4.74 10.04
C ALA A 251 29.23 4.53 8.91
N ASP A 252 29.35 3.28 8.53
CA ASP A 252 29.82 2.89 7.22
C ASP A 252 28.70 3.03 6.18
N ARG A 253 29.06 2.82 4.90
CA ARG A 253 28.12 2.87 3.78
C ARG A 253 27.04 1.79 3.88
N GLU A 254 27.39 0.62 4.41
CA GLU A 254 26.49 -0.53 4.56
C GLU A 254 25.36 -0.24 5.55
N PHE A 255 25.68 0.37 6.70
CA PHE A 255 24.69 0.80 7.68
C PHE A 255 23.73 1.84 7.10
N ILE A 256 24.23 2.80 6.31
CA ILE A 256 23.39 3.84 5.70
C ILE A 256 22.42 3.23 4.69
N ASP A 257 22.89 2.30 3.84
CA ASP A 257 22.00 1.63 2.88
C ASP A 257 20.98 0.72 3.58
N THR A 258 21.41 -0.04 4.60
CA THR A 258 20.50 -0.87 5.41
C THR A 258 19.40 -0.04 6.05
N ARG A 259 19.77 1.12 6.62
CA ARG A 259 18.79 2.07 7.17
C ARG A 259 17.87 2.62 6.09
N ARG A 260 18.41 3.03 4.93
CA ARG A 260 17.61 3.56 3.81
C ARG A 260 16.55 2.55 3.36
N ARG A 261 16.93 1.28 3.18
CA ARG A 261 16.01 0.18 2.85
C ARG A 261 14.92 0.02 3.91
N ALA A 262 15.31 0.01 5.20
CA ALA A 262 14.36 -0.09 6.31
C ALA A 262 13.40 1.10 6.40
N LEU A 263 13.86 2.34 6.18
CA LEU A 263 13.01 3.53 6.10
C LEU A 263 12.04 3.45 4.91
N GLY A 264 12.49 2.91 3.78
CA GLY A 264 11.63 2.61 2.63
C GLY A 264 10.51 1.64 2.97
N ARG A 265 10.82 0.53 3.66
CA ARG A 265 9.82 -0.44 4.11
C ARG A 265 8.85 0.16 5.13
N PHE A 266 9.37 0.86 6.13
CA PHE A 266 8.59 1.63 7.11
C PHE A 266 7.57 2.53 6.42
N MET A 267 8.01 3.37 5.47
CA MET A 267 7.11 4.30 4.77
C MET A 267 6.12 3.59 3.86
N ASN A 268 6.49 2.49 3.21
CA ASN A 268 5.53 1.74 2.40
C ASN A 268 4.45 1.08 3.26
N LEU A 269 4.80 0.52 4.42
CA LEU A 269 3.82 -0.01 5.36
C LEU A 269 2.88 1.10 5.86
N VAL A 270 3.43 2.27 6.21
CA VAL A 270 2.62 3.41 6.66
C VAL A 270 1.72 3.93 5.55
N ALA A 271 2.24 4.19 4.36
CA ALA A 271 1.49 4.77 3.25
C ALA A 271 0.48 3.80 2.61
N ARG A 272 0.62 2.49 2.82
CA ARG A 272 -0.35 1.47 2.37
C ARG A 272 -1.37 1.11 3.44
N HIS A 273 -1.17 1.52 4.68
CA HIS A 273 -2.11 1.23 5.75
C HIS A 273 -3.43 2.01 5.54
N PRO A 274 -4.61 1.36 5.60
CA PRO A 274 -5.87 2.00 5.24
C PRO A 274 -6.22 3.25 6.03
N PHE A 275 -5.82 3.29 7.30
CA PHE A 275 -6.12 4.41 8.20
C PHE A 275 -5.02 5.47 8.18
N PHE A 276 -3.75 5.08 8.04
CA PHE A 276 -2.64 6.05 8.08
C PHE A 276 -2.57 6.85 6.78
N SER A 277 -2.78 6.18 5.64
CA SER A 277 -2.72 6.82 4.32
C SER A 277 -3.70 7.98 4.15
N GLU A 278 -4.82 7.94 4.87
CA GLU A 278 -5.83 9.02 4.82
C GLU A 278 -5.55 10.16 5.80
N ASP A 279 -4.70 9.94 6.80
CA ASP A 279 -4.47 10.91 7.87
C ASP A 279 -3.59 12.08 7.41
N THR A 280 -3.94 13.26 7.89
CA THR A 280 -3.25 14.51 7.56
C THR A 280 -1.78 14.53 8.02
N LEU A 281 -1.43 13.81 9.08
CA LEU A 281 -0.06 13.68 9.57
C LEU A 281 0.85 13.03 8.51
N VAL A 282 0.39 11.92 7.93
CA VAL A 282 1.13 11.18 6.88
C VAL A 282 1.20 11.99 5.60
N LYS A 283 0.07 12.57 5.17
CA LYS A 283 0.01 13.44 3.99
C LYS A 283 0.97 14.62 4.11
N ASN A 284 1.03 15.29 5.26
CA ASN A 284 1.98 16.38 5.49
C ASN A 284 3.43 15.89 5.51
N PHE A 285 3.73 14.75 6.14
CA PHE A 285 5.08 14.20 6.14
C PHE A 285 5.58 13.90 4.72
N LEU A 286 4.72 13.47 3.80
CA LEU A 286 5.08 13.15 2.42
C LEU A 286 5.04 14.34 1.45
N THR A 287 4.39 15.46 1.80
CA THR A 287 4.16 16.56 0.85
C THR A 287 4.73 17.91 1.27
N PHE A 288 5.03 18.12 2.56
CA PHE A 288 5.56 19.39 3.04
C PHE A 288 7.01 19.60 2.60
N SER A 289 7.27 20.61 1.76
CA SER A 289 8.61 20.93 1.24
C SER A 289 9.36 21.99 2.04
N GLY A 290 8.78 22.51 3.14
CA GLY A 290 9.46 23.49 3.99
C GLY A 290 10.63 22.89 4.78
N SER A 291 11.58 23.73 5.16
CA SER A 291 12.83 23.33 5.83
C SER A 291 12.64 22.81 7.27
N ASP A 292 11.53 23.16 7.92
CA ASP A 292 11.24 22.81 9.31
C ASP A 292 10.02 21.89 9.44
N VAL A 293 10.18 20.68 8.91
CA VAL A 293 9.12 19.66 8.96
C VAL A 293 8.77 19.28 10.39
N GLN A 294 9.72 19.27 11.33
CA GLN A 294 9.45 18.85 12.70
C GLN A 294 8.51 19.80 13.43
N ASN A 295 8.67 21.12 13.26
CA ASN A 295 7.72 22.07 13.84
C ASN A 295 6.34 21.91 13.22
N LYS A 296 6.25 21.69 11.90
CA LYS A 296 4.98 21.40 11.23
C LYS A 296 4.30 20.14 11.77
N LEU A 297 5.08 19.09 12.06
CA LEU A 297 4.58 17.85 12.65
C LEU A 297 4.15 18.03 14.12
N ARG A 298 4.84 18.88 14.89
CA ARG A 298 4.52 19.12 16.31
C ARG A 298 3.16 19.80 16.51
N GLU A 299 2.62 20.49 15.51
CA GLU A 299 1.25 21.03 15.51
C GLU A 299 0.19 19.92 15.77
N PHE A 300 0.50 18.66 15.47
CA PHE A 300 -0.43 17.54 15.65
C PHE A 300 -0.51 17.00 17.09
N LYS A 301 0.41 17.37 18.01
CA LYS A 301 0.48 16.82 19.37
C LYS A 301 -0.78 17.01 20.21
N GLY A 302 -1.61 18.02 19.91
CA GLY A 302 -2.84 18.33 20.65
C GLY A 302 -4.14 17.78 20.03
N SER A 303 -4.09 17.08 18.90
CA SER A 303 -5.30 16.72 18.12
C SER A 303 -6.09 15.53 18.66
N GLY A 304 -5.63 14.91 19.75
CA GLY A 304 -6.20 13.68 20.29
C GLY A 304 -5.89 12.42 19.47
N ASP A 305 -6.10 11.26 20.08
CA ASP A 305 -5.90 9.96 19.47
C ASP A 305 -7.06 9.57 18.53
N GLU A 306 -6.90 8.44 17.82
CA GLU A 306 -7.90 7.91 16.90
C GLU A 306 -9.26 7.74 17.59
N PHE A 307 -9.29 7.27 18.85
CA PHE A 307 -10.53 7.08 19.62
C PHE A 307 -11.31 8.38 19.79
N MET A 308 -10.63 9.49 20.08
CA MET A 308 -11.29 10.80 20.23
C MET A 308 -11.84 11.34 18.91
N THR A 309 -11.24 10.97 17.78
CA THR A 309 -11.60 11.50 16.45
C THR A 309 -12.54 10.59 15.64
N CYS A 310 -12.61 9.30 15.97
CA CYS A 310 -13.33 8.31 15.20
C CYS A 310 -14.80 8.22 15.62
N LYS A 311 -15.72 8.51 14.69
CA LYS A 311 -17.18 8.48 14.94
C LYS A 311 -17.72 7.10 15.34
N ILE A 312 -16.99 6.03 14.98
CA ILE A 312 -17.37 4.65 15.31
C ILE A 312 -17.16 4.36 16.81
N ALA A 313 -16.22 5.05 17.47
CA ALA A 313 -15.84 4.79 18.87
C ALA A 313 -17.05 4.80 19.84
N VAL A 314 -18.01 5.71 19.63
CA VAL A 314 -19.22 5.83 20.46
C VAL A 314 -20.19 4.67 20.26
N HIS A 315 -20.20 4.07 19.07
CA HIS A 315 -21.15 3.02 18.67
C HIS A 315 -20.55 1.62 18.75
N VAL A 316 -19.23 1.53 19.00
CA VAL A 316 -18.46 0.29 18.89
C VAL A 316 -18.94 -0.76 19.89
N LYS A 317 -19.44 -0.36 21.07
CA LYS A 317 -20.03 -1.28 22.06
C LYS A 317 -21.23 -2.05 21.51
N LYS A 318 -22.05 -1.45 20.64
CA LYS A 318 -23.19 -2.11 19.98
C LYS A 318 -22.75 -2.99 18.80
N ALA A 319 -21.67 -2.60 18.11
CA ALA A 319 -21.12 -3.36 16.99
C ALA A 319 -20.27 -4.58 17.43
N CYS A 320 -19.62 -4.50 18.60
CA CYS A 320 -18.70 -5.51 19.14
C CYS A 320 -19.33 -6.48 20.15
N VAL A 321 -20.67 -6.46 20.35
CA VAL A 321 -21.38 -7.38 21.29
C VAL A 321 -21.14 -8.87 20.97
N ALA A 322 -20.63 -9.19 19.77
CA ALA A 322 -20.31 -10.55 19.35
C ALA A 322 -18.89 -11.05 19.72
N THR A 323 -17.97 -10.20 20.20
CA THR A 323 -16.57 -10.60 20.49
C THR A 323 -16.38 -10.72 22.01
N LYS A 324 -16.31 -11.96 22.52
CA LYS A 324 -16.20 -12.22 23.95
C LYS A 324 -14.74 -12.10 24.40
N GLY A 325 -14.35 -10.89 24.78
CA GLY A 325 -13.23 -10.62 25.70
C GLY A 325 -11.80 -10.94 25.23
N THR A 326 -10.86 -10.68 26.13
CA THR A 326 -9.40 -10.75 25.95
C THR A 326 -8.86 -12.13 25.57
N GLN A 327 -9.57 -13.19 25.96
CA GLN A 327 -9.15 -14.58 25.68
C GLN A 327 -9.22 -14.92 24.18
N GLU A 328 -10.21 -14.42 23.45
CA GLU A 328 -10.33 -14.63 22.00
C GLU A 328 -9.20 -13.92 21.24
N VAL A 329 -8.85 -12.70 21.65
CA VAL A 329 -7.73 -11.95 21.05
C VAL A 329 -6.40 -12.70 21.21
N ASN A 330 -6.12 -13.21 22.42
CA ASN A 330 -4.89 -13.97 22.67
C ASN A 330 -4.87 -15.30 21.90
N ALA A 331 -6.03 -15.93 21.69
CA ALA A 331 -6.14 -17.11 20.84
C ALA A 331 -5.86 -16.79 19.37
N ILE A 332 -6.32 -15.64 18.87
CA ILE A 332 -6.09 -15.17 17.49
C ILE A 332 -4.64 -14.72 17.26
N ALA A 333 -3.98 -14.11 18.26
CA ALA A 333 -2.60 -13.64 18.14
C ALA A 333 -1.57 -14.78 18.09
N LYS A 334 -1.81 -15.90 18.80
CA LYS A 334 -0.88 -17.04 18.90
C LYS A 334 -0.45 -17.62 17.52
N PRO A 335 -1.37 -17.96 16.60
CA PRO A 335 -0.99 -18.41 15.25
C PRO A 335 -0.13 -17.40 14.50
N ILE A 336 -0.42 -16.10 14.61
CA ILE A 336 0.34 -15.04 13.93
C ILE A 336 1.77 -14.95 14.48
N LEU A 337 1.96 -15.11 15.79
CA LEU A 337 3.30 -15.18 16.39
C LEU A 337 4.09 -16.41 15.91
N CYS A 338 3.44 -17.54 15.66
CA CYS A 338 4.07 -18.70 15.04
C CYS A 338 4.52 -18.39 13.59
N VAL A 339 3.67 -17.71 12.82
CA VAL A 339 4.04 -17.24 11.46
C VAL A 339 5.25 -16.31 11.50
N LEU A 340 5.30 -15.38 12.46
CA LEU A 340 6.46 -14.50 12.67
C LEU A 340 7.75 -15.30 12.88
N LEU A 341 7.77 -16.24 13.82
CA LEU A 341 8.94 -17.08 14.11
C LEU A 341 9.42 -17.84 12.86
N ASN A 342 8.50 -18.47 12.13
CA ASN A 342 8.83 -19.20 10.91
C ASN A 342 9.34 -18.27 9.79
N THR A 343 8.78 -17.07 9.68
CA THR A 343 9.23 -16.06 8.70
C THR A 343 10.64 -15.58 9.00
N VAL A 344 11.01 -15.45 10.29
CA VAL A 344 12.39 -15.11 10.70
C VAL A 344 13.36 -16.19 10.26
N THR A 345 13.02 -17.46 10.51
CA THR A 345 13.82 -18.61 10.05
C THR A 345 13.98 -18.59 8.53
N PHE A 346 12.89 -18.39 7.79
CA PHE A 346 12.91 -18.36 6.34
C PHE A 346 13.77 -17.20 5.80
N LYS A 347 13.69 -16.01 6.41
CA LYS A 347 14.56 -14.87 6.10
C LYS A 347 16.03 -15.18 6.36
N ASN A 348 16.36 -15.85 7.46
CA ASN A 348 17.75 -16.21 7.75
C ASN A 348 18.30 -17.19 6.70
N CYS A 349 17.51 -18.20 6.31
CA CYS A 349 17.88 -19.11 5.23
C CYS A 349 18.06 -18.38 3.89
N ALA A 350 17.16 -17.45 3.55
CA ALA A 350 17.25 -16.66 2.32
C ALA A 350 18.52 -15.79 2.28
N VAL A 351 18.84 -15.10 3.39
CA VAL A 351 20.09 -14.31 3.52
C VAL A 351 21.32 -15.20 3.36
N THR A 352 21.34 -16.37 4.01
CA THR A 352 22.46 -17.33 3.86
C THR A 352 22.60 -17.81 2.42
N CYS A 353 21.49 -18.04 1.70
CA CYS A 353 21.55 -18.36 0.28
C CYS A 353 22.18 -17.23 -0.53
N THR A 354 21.76 -15.99 -0.31
CA THR A 354 22.33 -14.81 -0.98
C THR A 354 23.83 -14.66 -0.72
N ILE A 355 24.26 -14.82 0.53
CA ILE A 355 25.68 -14.77 0.90
C ILE A 355 26.46 -15.85 0.16
N ARG A 356 25.94 -17.08 0.10
CA ARG A 356 26.56 -18.19 -0.64
C ARG A 356 26.62 -17.92 -2.14
N THR A 357 25.57 -17.38 -2.73
CA THR A 357 25.51 -17.01 -4.16
C THR A 357 26.56 -15.94 -4.47
N LEU A 358 26.73 -14.94 -3.61
CA LEU A 358 27.77 -13.93 -3.75
C LEU A 358 29.17 -14.52 -3.54
N GLY A 359 29.35 -15.42 -2.56
CA GLY A 359 30.59 -16.16 -2.35
C GLY A 359 31.00 -16.98 -3.58
N ASN A 360 30.03 -17.59 -4.28
CA ASN A 360 30.28 -18.28 -5.54
C ASN A 360 30.76 -17.32 -6.64
N SER A 361 30.25 -16.09 -6.68
CA SER A 361 30.76 -15.05 -7.60
C SER A 361 32.23 -14.74 -7.32
N ILE A 362 32.57 -14.51 -6.04
CA ILE A 362 33.96 -14.24 -5.61
C ILE A 362 34.88 -15.40 -5.99
N ASN A 363 34.48 -16.65 -5.72
CA ASN A 363 35.27 -17.82 -6.08
C ASN A 363 35.53 -17.89 -7.59
N ARG A 364 34.53 -17.59 -8.42
CA ARG A 364 34.69 -17.57 -9.89
C ARG A 364 35.62 -16.44 -10.35
N LEU A 365 35.57 -15.27 -9.71
CA LEU A 365 36.56 -14.20 -9.97
C LEU A 365 37.98 -14.63 -9.61
N THR A 366 38.16 -15.36 -8.50
CA THR A 366 39.46 -15.92 -8.13
C THR A 366 39.97 -16.89 -9.20
N TRP A 367 39.10 -17.74 -9.76
CA TRP A 367 39.47 -18.61 -10.89
C TRP A 367 39.87 -17.80 -12.13
N PHE A 368 39.11 -16.75 -12.45
CA PHE A 368 39.45 -15.83 -13.53
C PHE A 368 40.85 -15.21 -13.36
N PHE A 369 41.12 -14.59 -12.21
CA PHE A 369 42.41 -13.94 -11.97
C PHE A 369 43.57 -14.94 -12.03
N SER A 370 43.42 -16.12 -11.42
CA SER A 370 44.44 -17.17 -11.43
C SER A 370 44.71 -17.70 -12.85
N LEU A 371 43.67 -18.02 -13.63
CA LEU A 371 43.83 -18.50 -15.00
C LEU A 371 44.44 -17.43 -15.91
N SER A 372 44.01 -16.18 -15.76
CA SER A 372 44.56 -15.04 -16.52
C SER A 372 46.03 -14.79 -16.17
N ALA A 373 46.42 -14.94 -14.90
CA ALA A 373 47.80 -14.81 -14.46
C ALA A 373 48.68 -15.91 -15.06
N VAL A 374 48.27 -17.17 -14.97
CA VAL A 374 49.00 -18.30 -15.61
C VAL A 374 49.08 -18.11 -17.13
N GLY A 375 47.99 -17.71 -17.76
CA GLY A 375 47.95 -17.49 -19.20
C GLY A 375 48.74 -16.27 -19.69
N SER A 376 49.04 -15.30 -18.82
CA SER A 376 49.84 -14.12 -19.13
C SER A 376 51.29 -14.22 -18.66
N ASP A 377 51.66 -15.33 -18.03
CA ASP A 377 53.00 -15.54 -17.50
C ASP A 377 54.04 -15.64 -18.64
N THR A 378 55.03 -14.75 -18.61
CA THR A 378 56.14 -14.68 -19.57
C THR A 378 57.37 -15.44 -19.09
N THR A 379 57.34 -16.04 -17.89
CA THR A 379 58.47 -16.83 -17.39
C THR A 379 58.76 -18.01 -18.31
N ILE A 380 60.03 -18.18 -18.64
CA ILE A 380 60.51 -19.28 -19.48
C ILE A 380 60.67 -20.48 -18.56
N LEU A 381 59.79 -21.49 -18.70
CA LEU A 381 59.89 -22.75 -17.97
C LEU A 381 61.04 -23.60 -18.54
N SER A 382 62.24 -23.32 -18.04
CA SER A 382 63.50 -24.09 -18.20
C SER A 382 64.16 -24.16 -19.58
N SER A 383 65.49 -24.20 -19.57
CA SER A 383 66.38 -24.53 -20.69
C SER A 383 66.51 -26.04 -20.96
N CYS A 384 65.72 -26.89 -20.28
CA CYS A 384 65.78 -28.35 -20.39
C CYS A 384 64.56 -28.96 -21.10
N ALA A 385 63.64 -28.14 -21.61
CA ALA A 385 62.53 -28.60 -22.43
C ALA A 385 63.00 -28.81 -23.88
N PRO A 386 62.73 -29.96 -24.52
CA PRO A 386 63.05 -30.16 -25.93
C PRO A 386 62.29 -29.14 -26.80
N GLU A 387 62.84 -28.82 -27.98
CA GLU A 387 62.57 -27.66 -28.86
C GLU A 387 61.11 -27.42 -29.35
N SER A 388 60.09 -27.99 -28.71
CA SER A 388 58.65 -27.80 -29.02
C SER A 388 57.91 -26.94 -27.97
N ASN A 389 58.49 -25.80 -27.61
CA ASN A 389 57.93 -24.78 -26.68
C ASN A 389 56.61 -24.12 -27.18
N SER A 390 56.05 -24.56 -28.31
CA SER A 390 54.79 -24.10 -28.91
C SER A 390 53.54 -24.64 -28.19
N SER A 391 53.63 -25.80 -27.54
CA SER A 391 52.49 -26.43 -26.85
C SER A 391 52.09 -25.68 -25.58
N TRP A 392 53.07 -25.31 -24.74
CA TRP A 392 52.85 -24.53 -23.52
C TRP A 392 52.38 -23.10 -23.82
N THR A 393 52.92 -22.45 -24.84
CA THR A 393 52.48 -21.11 -25.26
C THR A 393 51.03 -21.13 -25.76
N THR A 394 50.65 -22.16 -26.52
CA THR A 394 49.26 -22.40 -26.93
C THR A 394 48.34 -22.65 -25.72
N LEU A 395 48.81 -23.44 -24.74
CA LEU A 395 48.06 -23.72 -23.51
C LEU A 395 47.86 -22.46 -22.66
N LYS A 396 48.88 -21.62 -22.51
CA LYS A 396 48.78 -20.32 -21.81
C LYS A 396 47.75 -19.40 -22.48
N GLN A 397 47.78 -19.31 -23.81
CA GLN A 397 46.79 -18.51 -24.54
C GLN A 397 45.37 -19.08 -24.39
N ALA A 398 45.20 -20.40 -24.41
CA ALA A 398 43.92 -21.05 -24.16
C ALA A 398 43.41 -20.79 -22.74
N MET A 399 44.26 -20.92 -21.71
CA MET A 399 43.93 -20.60 -20.31
C MET A 399 43.51 -19.13 -20.14
N LYS A 400 44.22 -18.21 -20.79
CA LYS A 400 43.87 -16.78 -20.80
C LYS A 400 42.50 -16.54 -21.44
N ASN A 401 42.22 -17.17 -22.58
CA ASN A 401 40.93 -17.04 -23.26
C ASN A 401 39.78 -17.61 -22.42
N LEU A 402 39.99 -18.78 -21.79
CA LEU A 402 38.99 -19.41 -20.92
C LEU A 402 38.72 -18.60 -19.64
N SER A 403 39.70 -17.84 -19.15
CA SER A 403 39.53 -17.02 -17.95
C SER A 403 38.35 -16.04 -18.07
N VAL A 404 38.14 -15.45 -19.24
CA VAL A 404 37.07 -14.47 -19.50
C VAL A 404 35.68 -15.06 -19.21
N GLU A 405 35.48 -16.34 -19.50
CA GLU A 405 34.24 -17.05 -19.20
C GLU A 405 34.00 -17.14 -17.69
N PHE A 406 35.04 -17.30 -16.87
CA PHE A 406 34.93 -17.29 -15.41
C PHE A 406 34.54 -15.93 -14.85
N SER A 407 34.97 -14.83 -15.50
CA SER A 407 34.48 -13.49 -15.18
C SER A 407 32.98 -13.37 -15.47
N LEU A 408 32.53 -13.87 -16.63
CA LEU A 408 31.11 -13.86 -16.98
C LEU A 408 30.28 -14.71 -16.02
N LEU A 409 30.75 -15.91 -15.66
CA LEU A 409 30.12 -16.76 -14.65
C LEU A 409 30.02 -16.06 -13.28
N ALA A 410 31.05 -15.29 -12.90
CA ALA A 410 31.03 -14.49 -11.68
C ALA A 410 29.95 -13.40 -11.74
N ASP A 411 29.83 -12.69 -12.86
CA ASP A 411 28.80 -11.67 -13.06
C ASP A 411 27.40 -12.26 -12.99
N LYS A 412 27.14 -13.41 -13.63
CA LYS A 412 25.84 -14.11 -13.53
C LYS A 412 25.52 -14.51 -12.10
N SER A 413 26.52 -15.00 -11.34
CA SER A 413 26.34 -15.33 -9.92
C SER A 413 26.02 -14.07 -9.09
N ALA A 414 26.71 -12.96 -9.34
CA ALA A 414 26.44 -11.70 -8.65
C ALA A 414 25.04 -11.15 -8.96
N GLN A 415 24.60 -11.25 -10.21
CA GLN A 415 23.25 -10.85 -10.63
C GLN A 415 22.17 -11.70 -9.95
N GLN A 416 22.37 -13.03 -9.84
CA GLN A 416 21.48 -13.89 -9.08
C GLN A 416 21.42 -13.47 -7.60
N GLY A 417 22.56 -13.24 -6.96
CA GLY A 417 22.61 -12.79 -5.57
C GLY A 417 21.87 -11.47 -5.37
N LYS A 418 22.00 -10.52 -6.30
CA LYS A 418 21.25 -9.26 -6.27
C LYS A 418 19.74 -9.46 -6.38
N ARG A 419 19.27 -10.33 -7.29
CA ARG A 419 17.84 -10.67 -7.41
C ARG A 419 17.31 -11.32 -6.13
N GLU A 420 18.05 -12.26 -5.54
CA GLU A 420 17.68 -12.88 -4.26
C GLU A 420 17.57 -11.83 -3.13
N GLN A 421 18.53 -10.92 -3.05
CA GLN A 421 18.51 -9.84 -2.07
C GLN A 421 17.29 -8.92 -2.26
N ASP A 422 17.08 -8.40 -3.47
CA ASP A 422 16.09 -7.35 -3.72
C ASP A 422 14.65 -7.90 -3.83
N ASP A 423 14.46 -9.11 -4.37
CA ASP A 423 13.12 -9.66 -4.63
C ASP A 423 12.63 -10.66 -3.58
N VAL A 424 13.53 -11.27 -2.80
CA VAL A 424 13.20 -12.27 -1.77
C VAL A 424 13.47 -11.71 -0.38
N VAL A 425 14.72 -11.33 -0.10
CA VAL A 425 15.12 -10.87 1.25
C VAL A 425 14.41 -9.56 1.63
N GLU A 426 14.32 -8.57 0.73
CA GLU A 426 13.60 -7.33 1.04
C GLU A 426 12.09 -7.54 1.26
N LYS A 427 11.44 -8.44 0.50
CA LYS A 427 10.02 -8.76 0.71
C LYS A 427 9.81 -9.51 2.02
N LEU A 428 10.74 -10.39 2.41
CA LEU A 428 10.73 -11.03 3.72
C LEU A 428 10.90 -10.02 4.85
N ASN A 429 11.83 -9.08 4.71
CA ASN A 429 11.98 -8.01 5.70
C ASN A 429 10.72 -7.14 5.80
N LEU A 430 10.07 -6.81 4.67
CA LEU A 430 8.80 -6.06 4.69
C LEU A 430 7.72 -6.81 5.45
N PHE A 431 7.60 -8.12 5.20
CA PHE A 431 6.63 -8.95 5.88
C PHE A 431 6.93 -9.10 7.37
N LEU A 432 8.20 -9.26 7.73
CA LEU A 432 8.65 -9.29 9.12
C LEU A 432 8.38 -7.97 9.85
N ASP A 433 8.67 -6.83 9.22
CA ASP A 433 8.41 -5.50 9.80
C ASP A 433 6.91 -5.33 10.11
N LEU A 434 6.03 -5.84 9.23
CA LEU A 434 4.58 -5.88 9.47
C LEU A 434 4.20 -6.82 10.62
N LEU A 435 4.67 -8.06 10.62
CA LEU A 435 4.34 -9.03 11.67
C LEU A 435 4.88 -8.59 13.05
N GLN A 436 6.05 -7.96 13.09
CA GLN A 436 6.61 -7.36 14.29
C GLN A 436 5.74 -6.19 14.78
N SER A 437 5.25 -5.34 13.88
CA SER A 437 4.33 -4.25 14.24
C SER A 437 3.00 -4.75 14.84
N TYR A 438 2.52 -5.93 14.41
CA TYR A 438 1.38 -6.61 15.01
C TYR A 438 1.69 -7.14 16.41
N LYS A 439 2.86 -7.78 16.59
CA LYS A 439 3.32 -8.22 17.91
C LYS A 439 3.39 -7.03 18.88
N ASP A 440 4.00 -5.92 18.45
CA ASP A 440 4.12 -4.70 19.27
C ASP A 440 2.75 -4.12 19.61
N LEU A 441 1.79 -4.16 18.68
CA LEU A 441 0.41 -3.77 18.93
C LEU A 441 -0.26 -4.66 19.99
N CYS A 442 -0.09 -5.98 19.92
CA CYS A 442 -0.62 -6.89 20.94
C CYS A 442 -0.04 -6.57 22.32
N GLU A 443 1.27 -6.31 22.41
CA GLU A 443 1.92 -5.91 23.67
C GLU A 443 1.39 -4.56 24.20
N ARG A 444 1.21 -3.57 23.32
CA ARG A 444 0.58 -2.27 23.68
C ARG A 444 -0.85 -2.44 24.18
N HIS A 445 -1.62 -3.33 23.56
CA HIS A 445 -3.00 -3.61 23.95
C HIS A 445 -3.07 -4.26 25.34
N GLU A 446 -2.25 -5.29 25.60
CA GLU A 446 -2.22 -6.02 26.86
C GLU A 446 -1.74 -5.14 28.02
N ARG A 447 -0.63 -4.40 27.83
CA ARG A 447 -0.02 -3.57 28.88
C ARG A 447 -0.66 -2.19 29.03
N GLY A 448 -1.39 -1.71 28.03
CA GLY A 448 -2.02 -0.39 28.01
C GLY A 448 -3.48 -0.44 28.48
N VAL A 449 -4.40 -0.18 27.55
CA VAL A 449 -5.84 0.03 27.82
C VAL A 449 -6.49 -1.08 28.64
N LEU A 450 -6.10 -2.35 28.40
CA LEU A 450 -6.67 -3.49 29.11
C LEU A 450 -6.29 -3.48 30.61
N HIS A 451 -5.00 -3.33 30.87
CA HIS A 451 -4.46 -3.29 32.22
C HIS A 451 -4.95 -2.05 32.97
N GLU A 452 -5.03 -0.89 32.30
CA GLU A 452 -5.57 0.33 32.87
C GLU A 452 -7.06 0.17 33.25
N HIS A 453 -7.87 -0.46 32.40
CA HIS A 453 -9.29 -0.71 32.68
C HIS A 453 -9.47 -1.63 33.91
N GLN A 454 -8.68 -2.71 34.01
CA GLN A 454 -8.70 -3.60 35.18
C GLN A 454 -8.31 -2.87 36.47
N ARG A 455 -7.26 -2.05 36.42
CA ARG A 455 -6.82 -1.22 37.56
C ARG A 455 -7.91 -0.23 38.00
N ALA A 456 -8.62 0.37 37.06
CA ALA A 456 -9.72 1.30 37.36
C ALA A 456 -10.91 0.61 38.08
N LEU A 457 -11.26 -0.62 37.67
CA LEU A 457 -12.29 -1.43 38.34
C LEU A 457 -11.90 -1.83 39.77
N GLN A 458 -10.63 -2.20 39.98
CA GLN A 458 -10.10 -2.52 41.31
C GLN A 458 -10.15 -1.28 42.23
N LYS A 459 -9.73 -0.11 41.73
CA LYS A 459 -9.78 1.15 42.48
C LYS A 459 -11.21 1.52 42.89
N TYR A 460 -12.17 1.39 41.97
CA TYR A 460 -13.60 1.60 42.27
C TYR A 460 -14.12 0.65 43.36
N SER A 461 -13.77 -0.64 43.28
CA SER A 461 -14.17 -1.64 44.27
C SER A 461 -13.64 -1.29 45.67
N SER A 462 -12.41 -0.81 45.78
CA SER A 462 -11.81 -0.35 47.04
C SER A 462 -12.50 0.90 47.58
N MET A 463 -12.81 1.88 46.73
CA MET A 463 -13.52 3.11 47.13
C MET A 463 -14.95 2.81 47.62
N LYS A 464 -15.65 1.88 46.97
CA LYS A 464 -16.98 1.44 47.40
C LYS A 464 -16.95 0.74 48.77
N LYS A 465 -15.95 -0.10 49.03
CA LYS A 465 -15.72 -0.70 50.36
C LYS A 465 -15.43 0.36 51.42
N GLN A 466 -14.62 1.36 51.09
CA GLN A 466 -14.33 2.48 51.99
C GLN A 466 -15.61 3.28 52.31
N MET A 467 -16.45 3.55 51.31
CA MET A 467 -17.74 4.22 51.49
C MET A 467 -18.63 3.46 52.49
N MET A 468 -18.78 2.15 52.30
CA MET A 468 -19.54 1.30 53.22
C MET A 468 -18.99 1.36 54.65
N SER A 469 -17.66 1.44 54.84
CA SER A 469 -17.07 1.57 56.17
C SER A 469 -17.30 2.95 56.82
N VAL A 470 -17.28 4.04 56.04
CA VAL A 470 -17.44 5.41 56.55
C VAL A 470 -18.89 5.68 56.93
N THR A 471 -19.86 5.17 56.16
CA THR A 471 -21.30 5.28 56.46
C THR A 471 -21.67 4.52 57.75
N VAL A 472 -21.06 3.36 58.00
CA VAL A 472 -21.28 2.58 59.23
C VAL A 472 -20.66 3.28 60.47
N GLN A 473 -19.61 4.08 60.27
CA GLN A 473 -18.89 4.76 61.35
C GLN A 473 -19.45 6.15 61.73
N ASN A 474 -20.57 6.62 61.14
CA ASN A 474 -21.16 7.95 61.40
C ASN A 474 -20.15 9.11 61.37
N LYS A 475 -19.19 9.07 60.42
CA LYS A 475 -18.23 10.16 60.22
C LYS A 475 -18.89 11.40 59.60
N GLU A 476 -18.22 12.55 59.74
CA GLU A 476 -18.71 13.87 59.31
C GLU A 476 -19.27 13.89 57.87
N PRO A 477 -20.38 14.60 57.62
CA PRO A 477 -21.08 14.61 56.33
C PRO A 477 -20.21 15.13 55.18
N VAL A 478 -19.30 16.08 55.44
CA VAL A 478 -18.39 16.65 54.42
C VAL A 478 -17.42 15.60 53.86
N SER A 479 -16.98 14.64 54.68
CA SER A 479 -16.10 13.53 54.27
C SER A 479 -16.83 12.53 53.35
N VAL A 480 -18.12 12.33 53.60
CA VAL A 480 -18.98 11.44 52.81
C VAL A 480 -19.23 12.02 51.42
N GLU A 481 -19.61 13.30 51.32
CA GLU A 481 -19.84 13.98 50.04
C GLU A 481 -18.58 14.01 49.15
N GLN A 482 -17.40 14.23 49.74
CA GLN A 482 -16.13 14.17 49.01
C GLN A 482 -15.84 12.77 48.46
N LEU A 483 -16.17 11.72 49.22
CA LEU A 483 -15.98 10.33 48.78
C LEU A 483 -16.98 9.95 47.68
N GLU A 484 -18.24 10.40 47.77
CA GLU A 484 -19.26 10.24 46.74
C GLU A 484 -18.86 10.90 45.42
N SER A 485 -18.42 12.16 45.47
CA SER A 485 -17.93 12.88 44.29
C SER A 485 -16.78 12.13 43.59
N ARG A 486 -15.84 11.58 44.38
CA ARG A 486 -14.74 10.76 43.84
C ARG A 486 -15.24 9.44 43.24
N ILE A 487 -16.27 8.81 43.80
CA ILE A 487 -16.87 7.59 43.26
C ILE A 487 -17.52 7.88 41.90
N VAL A 488 -18.31 8.95 41.78
CA VAL A 488 -18.94 9.36 40.51
C VAL A 488 -17.89 9.67 39.45
N GLN A 489 -16.82 10.39 39.80
CA GLN A 489 -15.69 10.63 38.88
C GLN A 489 -15.04 9.33 38.41
N GLN A 490 -14.86 8.36 39.32
CA GLN A 490 -14.30 7.05 38.99
C GLN A 490 -15.24 6.23 38.08
N GLU A 491 -16.56 6.31 38.26
CA GLU A 491 -17.55 5.68 37.38
C GLU A 491 -17.50 6.23 35.95
N ASN A 492 -17.45 7.55 35.81
CA ASN A 492 -17.30 8.21 34.51
C ASN A 492 -15.98 7.81 33.82
N ALA A 493 -14.89 7.70 34.59
CA ALA A 493 -13.61 7.21 34.07
C ALA A 493 -13.72 5.74 33.61
N ILE A 494 -14.37 4.87 34.39
CA ILE A 494 -14.58 3.46 34.02
C ILE A 494 -15.37 3.34 32.73
N GLN A 495 -16.48 4.08 32.57
CA GLN A 495 -17.29 4.05 31.35
C GLN A 495 -16.46 4.48 30.12
N THR A 496 -15.68 5.54 30.26
CA THR A 496 -14.78 6.01 29.20
C THR A 496 -13.73 4.96 28.84
N MET A 497 -13.13 4.31 29.83
CA MET A 497 -12.15 3.25 29.64
C MET A 497 -12.77 1.98 29.03
N GLU A 498 -14.02 1.66 29.39
CA GLU A 498 -14.77 0.55 28.82
C GLU A 498 -14.99 0.76 27.31
N LEU A 499 -15.42 1.96 26.91
CA LEU A 499 -15.58 2.32 25.49
C LEU A 499 -14.23 2.28 24.74
N ARG A 500 -13.15 2.80 25.36
CA ARG A 500 -11.79 2.70 24.79
C ARG A 500 -11.36 1.25 24.61
N ASN A 501 -11.66 0.37 25.55
CA ASN A 501 -11.36 -1.05 25.46
C ASN A 501 -12.14 -1.75 24.33
N TYR A 502 -13.44 -1.47 24.16
CA TYR A 502 -14.17 -2.00 23.00
C TYR A 502 -13.61 -1.47 21.68
N PHE A 503 -13.21 -0.19 21.63
CA PHE A 503 -12.62 0.39 20.44
C PHE A 503 -11.25 -0.19 20.12
N SER A 504 -10.42 -0.46 21.12
CA SER A 504 -9.11 -1.09 20.91
C SER A 504 -9.25 -2.52 20.38
N LEU A 505 -10.21 -3.29 20.88
CA LEU A 505 -10.54 -4.63 20.37
C LEU A 505 -11.04 -4.59 18.92
N TYR A 506 -11.89 -3.61 18.60
CA TYR A 506 -12.34 -3.37 17.23
C TYR A 506 -11.16 -3.10 16.28
N CYS A 507 -10.27 -2.18 16.66
CA CYS A 507 -9.08 -1.86 15.88
C CYS A 507 -8.22 -3.11 15.71
N LEU A 508 -7.94 -3.82 16.80
CA LEU A 508 -7.12 -5.03 16.77
C LEU A 508 -7.66 -6.09 15.80
N HIS A 509 -8.99 -6.30 15.78
CA HIS A 509 -9.60 -7.22 14.83
C HIS A 509 -9.44 -6.76 13.36
N GLN A 510 -9.49 -5.45 13.10
CA GLN A 510 -9.17 -4.92 11.76
C GLN A 510 -7.70 -5.16 11.40
N GLU A 511 -6.79 -4.94 12.34
CA GLU A 511 -5.36 -5.18 12.13
C GLU A 511 -5.06 -6.68 11.88
N THR A 512 -5.74 -7.59 12.59
CA THR A 512 -5.64 -9.04 12.33
C THR A 512 -6.07 -9.38 10.91
N GLN A 513 -7.17 -8.80 10.42
CA GLN A 513 -7.59 -8.99 9.03
C GLN A 513 -6.57 -8.46 8.02
N LEU A 514 -5.91 -7.34 8.31
CA LEU A 514 -4.81 -6.85 7.49
C LEU A 514 -3.68 -7.88 7.43
N ILE A 515 -3.27 -8.45 8.56
CA ILE A 515 -2.28 -9.55 8.57
C ILE A 515 -2.73 -10.70 7.67
N HIS A 516 -4.00 -11.13 7.75
CA HIS A 516 -4.51 -12.19 6.88
C HIS A 516 -4.44 -11.85 5.39
N ILE A 517 -4.70 -10.60 5.02
CA ILE A 517 -4.53 -10.14 3.64
C ILE A 517 -3.05 -10.24 3.23
N TYR A 518 -2.13 -9.79 4.09
CA TYR A 518 -0.69 -9.83 3.84
C TYR A 518 -0.07 -11.24 3.89
N LEU A 519 -0.73 -12.25 4.48
CA LEU A 519 -0.24 -13.64 4.43
C LEU A 519 -0.03 -14.13 2.99
N HIS A 520 -0.81 -13.61 2.03
CA HIS A 520 -0.64 -13.90 0.61
C HIS A 520 0.70 -13.43 0.04
N LEU A 521 1.43 -12.53 0.73
CA LEU A 521 2.78 -12.14 0.34
C LEU A 521 3.74 -13.34 0.32
N THR A 522 3.46 -14.38 1.12
CA THR A 522 4.24 -15.63 1.15
C THR A 522 4.33 -16.28 -0.23
N SER A 523 3.23 -16.32 -1.01
CA SER A 523 3.24 -16.92 -2.35
C SER A 523 4.10 -16.10 -3.32
N HIS A 524 4.03 -14.78 -3.23
CA HIS A 524 4.87 -13.88 -4.03
C HIS A 524 6.37 -14.00 -3.68
N ILE A 525 6.70 -14.18 -2.40
CA ILE A 525 8.08 -14.39 -1.95
C ILE A 525 8.61 -15.73 -2.46
N LEU A 526 7.84 -16.82 -2.28
CA LEU A 526 8.22 -18.15 -2.77
C LEU A 526 8.37 -18.16 -4.30
N GLY A 527 7.43 -17.54 -5.01
CA GLY A 527 7.49 -17.39 -6.46
C GLY A 527 8.73 -16.62 -6.91
N ALA A 528 9.09 -15.53 -6.22
CA ALA A 528 10.31 -14.77 -6.50
C ALA A 528 11.58 -15.60 -6.25
N PHE A 529 11.61 -16.39 -5.17
CA PHE A 529 12.73 -17.27 -4.86
C PHE A 529 12.94 -18.35 -5.94
N VAL A 530 11.87 -19.06 -6.30
CA VAL A 530 11.90 -20.08 -7.36
C VAL A 530 12.34 -19.45 -8.69
N SER A 531 11.78 -18.30 -9.04
CA SER A 531 12.14 -17.59 -10.28
C SER A 531 13.62 -17.19 -10.30
N SER A 532 14.17 -16.74 -9.16
CA SER A 532 15.59 -16.40 -9.05
C SER A 532 16.50 -17.62 -9.24
N GLN A 533 16.16 -18.77 -8.64
CA GLN A 533 16.92 -20.01 -8.80
C GLN A 533 16.89 -20.51 -10.25
N ILE A 534 15.71 -20.56 -10.87
CA ILE A 534 15.55 -21.01 -12.26
C ILE A 534 16.37 -20.12 -13.19
N GLN A 535 16.20 -18.79 -13.06
CA GLN A 535 16.88 -17.84 -13.92
C GLN A 535 18.40 -17.89 -13.72
N GLY A 536 18.88 -17.96 -12.47
CA GLY A 536 20.30 -18.08 -12.16
C GLY A 536 20.93 -19.36 -12.74
N HIS A 537 20.28 -20.50 -12.58
CA HIS A 537 20.77 -21.77 -13.15
C HIS A 537 20.75 -21.77 -14.69
N LYS A 538 19.73 -21.17 -15.30
CA LYS A 538 19.65 -21.03 -16.76
C LYS A 538 20.81 -20.19 -17.30
N GLU A 539 21.00 -18.98 -16.77
CA GLU A 539 22.09 -18.08 -17.14
C GLU A 539 23.46 -18.74 -16.93
N MET A 540 23.61 -19.52 -15.87
CA MET A 540 24.83 -20.26 -15.57
C MET A 540 25.09 -21.39 -16.59
N SER A 541 24.04 -22.14 -16.93
CA SER A 541 24.10 -23.24 -17.90
C SER A 541 24.49 -22.75 -19.29
N GLU A 542 23.95 -21.61 -19.72
CA GLU A 542 24.30 -20.96 -20.99
C GLU A 542 25.82 -20.74 -21.09
N VAL A 543 26.42 -20.12 -20.07
CA VAL A 543 27.87 -19.85 -20.05
C VAL A 543 28.68 -21.15 -19.98
N TRP A 544 28.25 -22.16 -19.21
CA TRP A 544 28.94 -23.46 -19.18
C TRP A 544 28.90 -24.18 -20.54
N ASN A 545 27.79 -24.10 -21.27
CA ASN A 545 27.67 -24.69 -22.60
C ASN A 545 28.55 -23.95 -23.62
N GLU A 546 28.74 -22.65 -23.47
CA GLU A 546 29.70 -21.86 -24.28
C GLU A 546 31.16 -22.16 -23.94
N LEU A 547 31.45 -22.43 -22.67
CA LEU A 547 32.80 -22.80 -22.21
C LEU A 547 33.20 -24.19 -22.70
N ARG A 548 32.28 -25.16 -22.70
CA ARG A 548 32.55 -26.57 -23.01
C ARG A 548 33.33 -26.80 -24.31
N PRO A 549 32.94 -26.24 -25.48
CA PRO A 549 33.71 -26.42 -26.71
C PRO A 549 35.08 -25.75 -26.66
N LYS A 550 35.25 -24.66 -25.88
CA LYS A 550 36.53 -23.93 -25.76
C LYS A 550 37.58 -24.74 -25.00
N LEU A 551 37.18 -25.72 -24.20
CA LEU A 551 38.10 -26.61 -23.48
C LEU A 551 38.89 -27.54 -24.41
N SER A 552 38.41 -27.83 -25.63
CA SER A 552 39.14 -28.69 -26.56
C SER A 552 40.54 -28.14 -26.89
N CYS A 553 40.72 -26.81 -26.83
CA CYS A 553 42.01 -26.14 -27.01
C CYS A 553 43.06 -26.52 -25.94
N LEU A 554 42.64 -27.03 -24.77
CA LEU A 554 43.55 -27.49 -23.71
C LEU A 554 44.08 -28.91 -23.94
N PHE A 555 43.39 -29.72 -24.75
CA PHE A 555 43.69 -31.14 -24.94
C PHE A 555 44.40 -31.44 -26.27
N ILE A 556 44.89 -30.42 -26.98
CA ILE A 556 45.64 -30.62 -28.23
C ILE A 556 47.07 -31.06 -27.87
N GLY A 557 47.41 -32.32 -28.16
CA GLY A 557 48.75 -32.86 -27.97
C GLY A 557 49.78 -32.25 -28.95
N PRO A 558 51.09 -32.52 -28.75
CA PRO A 558 52.18 -31.93 -29.56
C PRO A 558 52.07 -32.16 -31.08
N ASN A 559 51.28 -33.14 -31.53
CA ASN A 559 51.04 -33.46 -32.94
C ASN A 559 49.66 -33.02 -33.47
N GLY A 560 48.91 -32.17 -32.73
CA GLY A 560 47.57 -31.72 -33.13
C GLY A 560 46.44 -32.72 -32.86
N MET A 561 46.75 -33.89 -32.30
CA MET A 561 45.77 -34.93 -31.94
C MET A 561 45.19 -34.68 -30.54
N PRO A 562 43.88 -34.92 -30.31
CA PRO A 562 43.29 -34.83 -28.97
C PRO A 562 43.91 -35.86 -28.02
N SER A 563 44.43 -35.40 -26.88
CA SER A 563 44.83 -36.26 -25.77
C SER A 563 43.58 -36.93 -25.18
N PRO A 564 43.53 -38.27 -25.04
CA PRO A 564 42.38 -38.93 -24.42
C PRO A 564 42.24 -38.46 -22.96
N PRO A 565 41.00 -38.34 -22.42
CA PRO A 565 40.81 -38.06 -21.02
C PRO A 565 41.50 -39.15 -20.19
N LEU A 566 42.26 -38.76 -19.18
CA LEU A 566 42.79 -39.67 -18.18
C LEU A 566 41.60 -40.22 -17.38
N SER A 567 40.99 -41.30 -17.86
CA SER A 567 40.14 -42.15 -17.03
C SER A 567 40.97 -42.57 -15.82
N PRO A 568 40.45 -42.53 -14.59
CA PRO A 568 41.11 -43.23 -13.50
C PRO A 568 41.15 -44.70 -13.91
N GLN A 569 42.36 -45.22 -14.18
CA GLN A 569 42.54 -46.66 -14.27
C GLN A 569 42.16 -47.20 -12.90
N GLY A 570 41.04 -47.92 -12.86
CA GLY A 570 40.60 -48.58 -11.64
C GLY A 570 41.68 -49.55 -11.18
N ASN A 571 42.16 -49.33 -9.96
CA ASN A 571 42.73 -50.39 -9.13
C ASN A 571 41.65 -50.84 -8.15
#